data_AF-A0A3Q4G995-F1
#
_entry.id   AF-A0A3Q4G995-F1
#
_cell.length_a   1.000
_cell.length_b   1.000
_cell.length_c   1.000
_cell.angle_alpha   90.00
_cell.angle_beta   90.00
_cell.angle_gamma   90.00
#
_symmetry.space_group_name_H-M   'P 1'
#
loop_
_entity.id
_entity.type
_entity.pdbx_description
1 polymer ?
#
loop_
_entity_poly.entity_id
_entity_poly.type
_entity_poly.pdbx_seq_one_letter_code
_entity_poly.pdbx_strand_id
1 'polypeptide(L)'
;NCHLLFCIFLIFLRSKLRNDEDLPPVGGTRCQGYYDVMGQWDPPFNCNAGVFLYCCGTCFYRFCCQFRQQSLDQSICSNYDTPIWANTGAAEESPSDHLKLSLTYLLGE
;
A
#
# COMPACT_ATOMS: atom_id res chain seq x y z
N ASN A 1 -24.27 -43.52 4.48
CA ASN A 1 -24.44 -42.73 3.23
C ASN A 1 -25.10 -41.38 3.48
N CYS A 2 -26.37 -41.29 3.90
CA CYS A 2 -27.03 -39.99 4.18
C CYS A 2 -26.39 -39.21 5.35
N HIS A 3 -26.07 -39.88 6.47
CA HIS A 3 -25.46 -39.25 7.65
C HIS A 3 -24.03 -38.72 7.40
N LEU A 4 -23.27 -39.37 6.51
CA LEU A 4 -21.92 -38.93 6.15
C LEU A 4 -21.98 -37.71 5.21
N LEU A 5 -22.91 -37.68 4.26
CA LEU A 5 -23.19 -36.48 3.47
C LEU A 5 -23.70 -35.33 4.34
N PHE A 6 -24.55 -35.61 5.33
CA PHE A 6 -25.03 -34.60 6.26
C PHE A 6 -23.89 -34.01 7.11
N CYS A 7 -22.98 -34.86 7.60
CA CYS A 7 -21.76 -34.40 8.28
C CYS A 7 -20.85 -33.57 7.35
N ILE A 8 -20.64 -33.99 6.10
CA ILE A 8 -19.83 -33.24 5.13
C ILE A 8 -20.48 -31.89 4.81
N PHE A 9 -21.81 -31.84 4.66
CA PHE A 9 -22.57 -30.61 4.42
C PHE A 9 -22.53 -29.68 5.63
N LEU A 10 -22.61 -30.21 6.85
CA LEU A 10 -22.45 -29.46 8.10
C LEU A 10 -21.01 -28.97 8.30
N ILE A 11 -20.00 -29.74 7.88
CA ILE A 11 -18.59 -29.31 7.86
C ILE A 11 -18.42 -28.17 6.84
N PHE A 12 -19.00 -28.29 5.64
CA PHE A 12 -18.99 -27.23 4.61
C PHE A 12 -19.73 -25.95 5.05
N LEU A 13 -20.90 -26.09 5.70
CA LEU A 13 -21.63 -24.97 6.28
C LEU A 13 -20.86 -24.32 7.45
N ARG A 14 -20.20 -25.11 8.30
CA ARG A 14 -19.31 -24.60 9.36
C ARG A 14 -18.08 -23.89 8.80
N SER A 15 -17.53 -24.32 7.67
CA SER A 15 -16.42 -23.64 6.99
C SER A 15 -16.84 -22.30 6.40
N LYS A 16 -18.10 -22.15 5.95
CA LYS A 16 -18.63 -20.88 5.42
C LYS A 16 -18.97 -19.84 6.50
N LEU A 17 -19.19 -20.25 7.75
CA LEU A 17 -19.49 -19.37 8.89
C LEU A 17 -18.24 -18.80 9.60
N ARG A 18 -17.02 -19.15 9.16
CA ARG A 18 -15.77 -18.62 9.76
C ARG A 18 -15.34 -17.28 9.19
N ASN A 19 -16.10 -16.71 8.26
CA ASN A 19 -15.81 -15.38 7.74
C ASN A 19 -16.69 -14.32 8.43
N ASP A 20 -16.70 -14.31 9.77
CA ASP A 20 -17.24 -13.19 10.55
C ASP A 20 -16.36 -11.92 10.40
N GLU A 21 -15.27 -12.03 9.65
CA GLU A 21 -14.32 -10.97 9.35
C GLU A 21 -14.39 -10.51 7.88
N ASP A 22 -15.57 -10.63 7.26
CA ASP A 22 -15.84 -10.12 5.90
C ASP A 22 -16.75 -8.87 5.92
N LEU A 23 -17.07 -8.31 7.11
CA LEU A 23 -17.71 -7.00 7.14
C LEU A 23 -16.68 -5.94 6.72
N PRO A 24 -16.94 -5.20 5.63
CA PRO A 24 -16.03 -4.15 5.21
C PRO A 24 -15.85 -3.16 6.35
N PRO A 25 -14.61 -2.69 6.60
CA PRO A 25 -14.36 -1.72 7.64
C PRO A 25 -15.25 -0.51 7.40
N VAL A 26 -16.05 -0.15 8.40
CA VAL A 26 -16.99 0.97 8.34
C VAL A 26 -16.17 2.24 8.13
N GLY A 27 -16.19 2.78 6.91
CA GLY A 27 -15.41 3.96 6.51
C GLY A 27 -14.17 3.69 5.65
N GLY A 28 -13.88 2.42 5.33
CA GLY A 28 -12.74 2.04 4.51
C GLY A 28 -11.42 1.98 5.27
N THR A 29 -10.43 1.30 4.71
CA THR A 29 -9.08 1.17 5.27
C THR A 29 -8.20 2.33 4.86
N ARG A 30 -7.24 2.68 5.71
CA ARG A 30 -6.20 3.68 5.39
C ARG A 30 -4.92 2.97 4.99
N CYS A 31 -4.38 3.32 3.83
CA CYS A 31 -3.00 2.96 3.48
C CYS A 31 -2.05 3.95 4.14
N GLN A 32 -1.09 3.44 4.91
CA GLN A 32 0.04 4.21 5.42
C GLN A 32 0.97 4.61 4.28
N GLY A 33 1.64 5.75 4.45
CA GLY A 33 2.67 6.19 3.50
C GLY A 33 3.83 5.21 3.48
N TYR A 34 4.59 5.16 2.40
CA TYR A 34 5.70 4.24 2.23
C TYR A 34 6.71 4.82 1.23
N TYR A 35 7.95 4.35 1.29
CA TYR A 35 8.92 4.63 0.23
C TYR A 35 8.79 3.59 -0.89
N ASP A 36 8.67 3.96 -2.14
CA ASP A 36 8.71 2.98 -3.22
C ASP A 36 10.14 2.43 -3.45
N VAL A 37 10.30 1.50 -4.40
CA VAL A 37 11.62 0.97 -4.77
C VAL A 37 12.56 2.02 -5.37
N MET A 38 12.02 3.16 -5.81
CA MET A 38 12.78 4.29 -6.34
C MET A 38 13.18 5.29 -5.24
N GLY A 39 12.79 5.03 -3.99
CA GLY A 39 13.04 5.94 -2.86
C GLY A 39 12.13 7.17 -2.87
N GLN A 40 11.06 7.18 -3.68
CA GLN A 40 10.04 8.20 -3.65
C GLN A 40 9.13 7.97 -2.45
N TRP A 41 8.84 9.02 -1.69
CA TRP A 41 7.86 8.98 -0.62
C TRP A 41 6.43 9.09 -1.19
N ASP A 42 5.64 8.04 -1.02
CA ASP A 42 4.20 8.05 -1.29
C ASP A 42 3.43 8.39 0.00
N PRO A 43 2.63 9.47 0.03
CA PRO A 43 1.90 9.87 1.23
C PRO A 43 0.76 8.90 1.57
N PRO A 44 0.34 8.82 2.85
CA PRO A 44 -0.80 7.99 3.25
C PRO A 44 -2.10 8.47 2.61
N PHE A 45 -2.95 7.53 2.20
CA PHE A 45 -4.26 7.80 1.59
C PHE A 45 -5.37 6.92 2.18
N ASN A 46 -6.61 7.42 2.12
CA ASN A 46 -7.79 6.70 2.61
C ASN A 46 -8.51 6.01 1.46
N CYS A 47 -8.79 4.71 1.62
CA CYS A 47 -9.58 3.94 0.67
C CYS A 47 -11.06 4.04 1.02
N ASN A 48 -11.72 5.13 0.60
CA ASN A 48 -13.15 5.38 0.81
C ASN A 48 -13.92 5.60 -0.51
N ALA A 49 -13.29 5.29 -1.65
CA ALA A 49 -13.86 5.48 -2.97
C ALA A 49 -14.79 4.30 -3.33
N GLY A 50 -16.07 4.40 -2.94
CA GLY A 50 -17.10 3.43 -3.32
C GLY A 50 -16.86 2.03 -2.75
N VAL A 51 -16.58 1.05 -3.61
CA VAL A 51 -16.31 -0.35 -3.22
C VAL A 51 -14.84 -0.62 -2.90
N PHE A 52 -13.95 0.33 -3.22
CA PHE A 52 -12.51 0.21 -2.98
C PHE A 52 -12.18 0.59 -1.55
N LEU A 53 -12.48 -0.32 -0.62
CA LEU A 53 -12.37 -0.09 0.82
C LEU A 53 -11.10 -0.69 1.44
N TYR A 54 -10.33 -1.49 0.69
CA TYR A 54 -9.18 -2.22 1.22
C TYR A 54 -7.85 -1.68 0.69
N CYS A 55 -6.83 -1.63 1.55
CA CYS A 55 -5.46 -1.33 1.18
C CYS A 55 -4.78 -2.60 0.69
N CYS A 56 -4.35 -2.62 -0.57
CA CYS A 56 -3.85 -3.81 -1.26
C CYS A 56 -2.52 -3.50 -1.95
N GLY A 57 -1.80 -4.54 -2.37
CA GLY A 57 -0.51 -4.40 -3.05
C GLY A 57 0.66 -4.97 -2.24
N THR A 58 1.77 -4.24 -2.20
CA THR A 58 3.01 -4.63 -1.50
C THR A 58 3.51 -3.50 -0.61
N CYS A 59 4.53 -3.75 0.22
CA CYS A 59 5.13 -2.71 1.05
C CYS A 59 5.74 -1.53 0.25
N PHE A 60 6.01 -1.71 -1.05
CA PHE A 60 6.60 -0.72 -1.96
C PHE A 60 5.64 -0.22 -3.05
N TYR A 61 4.39 -0.70 -3.06
CA TYR A 61 3.37 -0.23 -3.99
C TYR A 61 1.98 -0.55 -3.44
N ARG A 62 1.27 0.48 -2.98
CA ARG A 62 -0.06 0.33 -2.35
C ARG A 62 -1.14 0.96 -3.20
N PHE A 63 -2.30 0.32 -3.27
CA PHE A 63 -3.47 0.81 -3.98
C PHE A 63 -4.77 0.35 -3.29
N CYS A 64 -5.87 1.06 -3.55
CA CYS A 64 -7.18 0.65 -3.02
C CYS A 64 -7.78 -0.47 -3.87
N CYS A 65 -8.24 -1.56 -3.24
CA CYS A 65 -8.92 -2.67 -3.89
C CYS A 65 -10.26 -3.01 -3.21
N GLN A 66 -11.11 -3.76 -3.93
CA GLN A 66 -12.45 -4.12 -3.46
C GLN A 66 -12.48 -5.42 -2.63
N PHE A 67 -11.47 -6.28 -2.78
CA PHE A 67 -11.45 -7.61 -2.18
C PHE A 67 -10.52 -7.68 -0.97
N ARG A 68 -11.07 -8.07 0.18
CA ARG A 68 -10.29 -8.25 1.41
C ARG A 68 -9.19 -9.30 1.28
N GLN A 69 -9.39 -10.36 0.49
CA GLN A 69 -8.37 -11.41 0.30
C GLN A 69 -7.05 -10.91 -0.31
N GLN A 70 -7.06 -9.75 -0.95
CA GLN A 70 -5.87 -9.12 -1.51
C GLN A 70 -5.35 -7.99 -0.61
N SER A 71 -5.94 -7.80 0.57
CA SER A 71 -5.52 -6.74 1.50
C SER A 71 -4.11 -7.02 1.98
N LEU A 72 -3.27 -6.00 1.92
CA LEU A 72 -1.92 -6.02 2.45
C LEU A 72 -1.97 -5.84 3.97
N ASP A 73 -1.33 -6.75 4.70
CA ASP A 73 -1.05 -6.51 6.11
C ASP A 73 0.04 -5.43 6.22
N GLN A 74 -0.33 -4.26 6.71
CA GLN A 74 0.58 -3.13 6.80
C GLN A 74 1.51 -3.22 8.01
N SER A 75 1.20 -4.07 8.99
CA SER A 75 1.98 -4.21 10.24
C SER A 75 3.32 -4.89 10.01
N ILE A 76 3.43 -5.70 8.95
CA ILE A 76 4.66 -6.42 8.57
C ILE A 76 5.63 -5.55 7.76
N CYS A 77 5.19 -4.40 7.26
CA CYS A 77 6.06 -3.49 6.52
C CYS A 77 6.85 -2.62 7.52
N SER A 78 8.15 -2.43 7.28
CA SER A 78 9.02 -1.54 8.07
C SER A 78 9.52 -0.33 7.27
N ASN A 79 9.01 -0.16 6.05
CA ASN A 79 9.45 0.81 5.06
C ASN A 79 8.79 2.19 5.23
N TYR A 80 8.73 2.65 6.48
CA TYR A 80 8.08 3.90 6.88
C TYR A 80 9.10 5.00 7.17
N ASP A 81 10.32 4.63 7.56
CA ASP A 81 11.45 5.54 7.75
C ASP A 81 12.21 5.70 6.43
N THR A 82 12.72 6.89 6.12
CA THR A 82 13.67 7.11 5.01
C THR A 82 14.83 6.13 5.19
N PRO A 83 14.96 5.10 4.36
CA PRO A 83 16.11 4.24 4.45
C PRO A 83 17.35 5.03 3.99
N ILE A 84 18.51 4.75 4.57
CA ILE A 84 19.76 5.52 4.33
C ILE A 84 20.08 5.61 2.82
N TRP A 85 19.70 4.59 2.03
CA TRP A 85 19.89 4.56 0.58
C TRP A 85 19.00 5.53 -0.21
N ALA A 86 17.80 5.89 0.30
CA ALA A 86 16.90 6.85 -0.34
C ALA A 86 17.41 8.30 -0.16
N ASN A 87 18.05 8.58 0.98
CA ASN A 87 18.74 9.86 1.19
C ASN A 87 19.92 10.07 0.22
N THR A 88 20.50 8.98 -0.30
CA THR A 88 21.59 9.05 -1.28
C THR A 88 21.10 9.48 -2.67
N GLY A 89 19.81 9.30 -2.99
CA GLY A 89 19.19 9.80 -4.23
C GLY A 89 18.63 11.22 -4.11
N ALA A 90 18.33 11.67 -2.90
CA ALA A 90 17.95 13.07 -2.61
C ALA A 90 19.16 14.00 -2.43
N ALA A 91 20.37 13.45 -2.42
CA ALA A 91 21.61 14.21 -2.38
C ALA A 91 22.13 14.48 -3.80
N GLU A 92 21.39 15.24 -4.61
CA GLU A 92 21.92 16.16 -5.63
C GLU A 92 20.80 16.95 -6.34
N GLU A 93 20.03 17.72 -5.58
CA GLU A 93 19.71 19.08 -6.03
C GLU A 93 20.12 20.03 -4.92
N SER A 94 21.42 20.31 -4.88
CA SER A 94 21.90 21.49 -4.18
C SER A 94 21.20 22.71 -4.78
N PRO A 95 20.63 23.63 -3.97
CA PRO A 95 20.08 24.90 -4.46
C PRO A 95 21.09 25.77 -5.24
N SER A 96 22.37 25.36 -5.29
CA SER A 96 23.42 26.03 -6.06
C SER A 96 23.50 25.63 -7.53
N ASP A 97 22.92 24.50 -7.96
CA ASP A 97 23.06 24.04 -9.35
C ASP A 97 22.01 24.65 -10.29
N HIS A 98 20.82 24.95 -9.79
CA HIS A 98 19.81 25.69 -10.55
C HIS A 98 20.25 27.15 -10.83
N LEU A 99 21.00 27.76 -9.91
CA LEU A 99 21.56 29.10 -10.11
C LEU A 99 22.75 29.08 -11.07
N LYS A 100 23.57 28.02 -11.04
CA LYS A 100 24.66 27.83 -12.02
C LYS A 100 24.12 27.60 -13.43
N LEU A 101 23.12 26.73 -13.63
CA LEU A 101 22.51 26.51 -14.95
C LEU A 101 21.90 27.79 -15.54
N SER A 102 21.30 28.64 -14.70
CA SER A 102 20.79 29.95 -15.12
C SER A 102 21.92 30.91 -15.52
N LEU A 103 23.06 30.87 -14.82
CA LEU A 103 24.19 31.74 -15.12
C LEU A 103 24.97 31.30 -16.37
N THR A 104 25.13 29.99 -16.63
CA THR A 104 25.73 29.50 -17.88
C THR A 104 24.85 29.82 -19.09
N TYR A 105 23.52 29.70 -18.97
CA TYR A 105 22.61 30.06 -20.05
C TYR A 105 22.61 31.57 -20.35
N LEU A 106 22.85 32.41 -19.33
CA LEU A 106 22.94 33.87 -19.50
C LEU A 106 24.32 34.37 -19.94
N LEU A 107 25.40 33.61 -19.70
CA LEU A 107 26.76 33.98 -20.10
C LEU A 107 27.23 33.37 -21.43
N GLY A 108 26.49 32.39 -21.99
CA GLY A 108 26.67 31.98 -23.39
C GLY A 108 28.11 31.62 -23.77
N GLU A 109 28.78 30.81 -22.95
CA GLU A 109 29.99 30.09 -23.37
C GLU A 109 29.63 28.81 -24.12
#